data_AF-A0A947HJ15-F1
#
_entry.id   AF-A0A947HJ15-F1
#
_cell.length_a   1.000
_cell.length_b   1.000
_cell.length_c   1.000
_cell.angle_alpha   90.00
_cell.angle_beta   90.00
_cell.angle_gamma   90.00
#
_symmetry.space_group_name_H-M   'P 1'
#
loop_
_entity.id
_entity.type
_entity.pdbx_description
1 polymer ?
#
loop_
_entity_poly.entity_id
_entity_poly.type
_entity_poly.pdbx_seq_one_letter_code
_entity_poly.pdbx_strand_id
1 'polypeptide(L)'
;MSSLPPKRILCHAPSTGALERLSKAVLAARESEPTAAALEWHFHSAIESISADLAASYVNLVVFDLHGVSSADLAQHAGALFDCLDRLDRGEDIEARFAFDRILVLLPIDSSADIDELVLRLGARGVRAVCRLDGALGDAAFGATLTAAVHALLVARRKGRRALCASGGGITGIYFELGALKCLDDALGTPGLEAFDMYFGISAGAVVTGPLSVGYTIDDAMAAIAGVPGGRMPPLDLRLFRLGHVDAPSFTRRAALAARTTAAAVRSAFTGRRHDRGESLLFDYAGLIAAPFRADRFERMLRDMLSAPGTTNDFRRLPRPLYIGATDQDERSHVLFGDETHDHVPISLAIQASLSINPAFSATRIDGRYYEDGAITRTSNFIEAIRRDATLVLVVDPFVPYVTREPGFADRRGMLYNIDQDVRTISYTRYEAARSWVLRQHPEVSAYTFVPGNRARRLLSVNPMDHRPFLEIWRGAYLSTAARLEAIEHRFAGDLRAHGLGFDLAPVRAVVERLEATETPSLADFFPNGRVTPKRTPFCLEATSAPPGRP
;
A
#
# COMPACT_ATOMS: atom_id res chain seq x y z
N MET A 1 20.02 -4.47 24.09
CA MET A 1 18.56 -4.56 24.31
C MET A 1 18.05 -3.15 24.48
N SER A 2 17.55 -2.53 23.41
CA SER A 2 16.92 -1.20 23.50
C SER A 2 15.61 -1.36 24.28
N SER A 3 15.48 -0.70 25.43
CA SER A 3 14.21 -0.66 26.17
C SER A 3 13.16 -0.03 25.27
N LEU A 4 12.10 -0.77 24.93
CA LEU A 4 10.99 -0.23 24.17
C LEU A 4 10.49 1.05 24.84
N PRO A 5 10.29 2.16 24.10
CA PRO A 5 9.76 3.38 24.67
C PRO A 5 8.41 3.12 25.33
N PRO A 6 8.07 3.85 26.42
CA PRO A 6 6.80 3.67 27.11
C PRO A 6 5.61 3.87 26.15
N LYS A 7 4.50 3.18 26.43
CA LYS A 7 3.27 3.30 25.63
C LYS A 7 2.53 4.57 26.06
N ARG A 8 2.33 5.50 25.14
CA ARG A 8 1.67 6.80 25.38
C ARG A 8 0.16 6.65 25.40
N ILE A 9 -0.48 7.06 26.49
CA ILE A 9 -1.93 6.99 26.73
C ILE A 9 -2.46 8.40 26.94
N LEU A 10 -3.42 8.82 26.12
CA LEU A 10 -4.13 10.07 26.36
C LEU A 10 -5.39 9.78 27.15
N CYS A 11 -5.68 10.59 28.16
CA CYS A 11 -6.88 10.49 28.97
C CYS A 11 -7.64 11.81 28.95
N HIS A 12 -8.93 11.73 28.68
CA HIS A 12 -9.86 12.84 28.83
C HIS A 12 -10.87 12.52 29.91
N ALA A 13 -11.20 13.50 30.75
CA ALA A 13 -12.26 13.42 31.73
C ALA A 13 -13.15 14.68 31.66
N PRO A 14 -14.41 14.60 32.11
CA PRO A 14 -15.45 15.59 31.82
C PRO A 14 -15.27 16.92 32.57
N SER A 15 -14.45 16.92 33.62
CA SER A 15 -14.12 18.09 34.44
C SER A 15 -12.71 17.99 35.01
N THR A 16 -12.13 19.14 35.38
CA THR A 16 -10.79 19.20 36.01
C THR A 16 -10.72 18.35 37.29
N GLY A 17 -11.76 18.39 38.13
CA GLY A 17 -11.80 17.59 39.36
C GLY A 17 -11.89 16.08 39.10
N ALA A 18 -12.59 15.65 38.05
CA ALA A 18 -12.60 14.24 37.64
C ALA A 18 -11.23 13.81 37.11
N LEU A 19 -10.59 14.66 36.30
CA LEU A 19 -9.26 14.42 35.75
C LEU A 19 -8.19 14.31 36.85
N GLU A 20 -8.23 15.16 37.87
CA GLU A 20 -7.32 15.11 39.02
C GLU A 20 -7.47 13.80 39.81
N ARG A 21 -8.72 13.36 40.05
CA ARG A 21 -8.98 12.08 40.74
C ARG A 21 -8.52 10.88 39.92
N LEU A 22 -8.78 10.89 38.61
CA LEU A 22 -8.32 9.86 37.67
C LEU A 22 -6.79 9.78 37.65
N SER A 23 -6.12 10.92 37.52
CA SER A 23 -4.67 11.03 37.53
C SER A 23 -4.08 10.49 38.84
N LYS A 24 -4.63 10.89 39.99
CA LYS A 24 -4.21 10.39 41.29
C LYS A 24 -4.36 8.87 41.42
N ALA A 25 -5.48 8.30 40.96
CA ALA A 25 -5.71 6.86 41.02
C ALA A 25 -4.69 6.08 40.17
N VAL A 26 -4.45 6.52 38.93
CA VAL A 26 -3.49 5.88 38.02
C VAL A 26 -2.04 5.99 38.53
N LEU A 27 -1.66 7.16 39.06
CA LEU A 27 -0.31 7.36 39.61
C LEU A 27 -0.07 6.52 40.87
N ALA A 28 -1.07 6.42 41.76
CA ALA A 28 -0.99 5.54 42.93
C ALA A 28 -0.84 4.06 42.53
N ALA A 29 -1.57 3.62 41.49
CA ALA A 29 -1.42 2.27 40.97
C ALA A 29 -0.01 2.00 40.43
N ARG A 30 0.61 3.00 39.78
CA ARG A 30 1.96 2.88 39.21
C ARG A 30 3.05 2.58 40.23
N GLU A 31 2.91 3.07 41.46
CA GLU A 31 3.86 2.78 42.54
C GLU A 31 3.76 1.33 43.04
N SER A 32 2.62 0.67 42.81
CA SER A 32 2.33 -0.68 43.30
C SER A 32 2.53 -1.79 42.24
N GLU A 33 2.56 -1.46 40.95
CA GLU A 33 2.69 -2.43 39.85
C GLU A 33 3.81 -2.10 38.84
N PRO A 34 4.74 -3.03 38.55
CA PRO A 34 5.80 -2.83 37.54
C PRO A 34 5.26 -2.64 36.11
N THR A 35 4.13 -3.25 35.77
CA THR A 35 3.44 -3.17 34.47
C THR A 35 2.96 -1.76 34.15
N ALA A 36 2.60 -0.99 35.18
CA ALA A 36 2.17 0.39 35.07
C ALA A 36 3.32 1.36 34.74
N ALA A 37 4.57 1.00 35.08
CA ALA A 37 5.74 1.85 34.83
C ALA A 37 6.11 1.95 33.34
N ALA A 38 5.60 1.04 32.50
CA ALA A 38 5.79 1.05 31.04
C ALA A 38 4.73 1.88 30.29
N LEU A 39 3.77 2.48 30.99
CA LEU A 39 2.72 3.33 30.43
C LEU A 39 3.00 4.80 30.76
N GLU A 40 2.94 5.66 29.76
CA GLU A 40 3.08 7.11 29.89
C GLU A 40 1.70 7.76 29.73
N TRP A 41 1.16 8.32 30.82
CA TRP A 41 -0.19 8.87 30.86
C TRP A 41 -0.17 10.40 30.68
N HIS A 42 -1.00 10.90 29.78
CA HIS A 42 -1.21 12.33 29.54
C HIS A 42 -2.68 12.67 29.75
N PHE A 43 -2.94 13.65 30.61
CA PHE A 43 -4.29 13.99 31.05
C PHE A 43 -4.72 15.33 30.44
N HIS A 44 -5.87 15.35 29.77
CA HIS A 44 -6.40 16.52 29.08
C HIS A 44 -7.80 16.88 29.60
N SER A 45 -7.94 18.09 30.11
CA SER A 45 -9.23 18.63 30.58
C SER A 45 -10.13 19.09 29.42
N ALA A 46 -9.53 19.57 28.32
CA ALA A 46 -10.25 19.91 27.10
C ALA A 46 -10.18 18.75 26.11
N ILE A 47 -11.33 18.33 25.58
CA ILE A 47 -11.41 17.20 24.64
C ILE A 47 -10.71 17.54 23.31
N GLU A 48 -10.67 18.82 22.93
CA GLU A 48 -9.94 19.35 21.77
C GLU A 48 -8.44 19.07 21.82
N SER A 49 -7.84 19.04 23.01
CA SER A 49 -6.40 18.81 23.16
C SER A 49 -5.98 17.40 22.72
N ILE A 50 -6.91 16.44 22.73
CA ILE A 50 -6.67 15.08 22.23
C ILE A 50 -6.30 15.11 20.75
N SER A 51 -7.03 15.87 19.93
CA SER A 51 -6.74 15.99 18.49
C SER A 51 -5.40 16.67 18.23
N ALA A 52 -5.01 17.66 19.04
CA ALA A 52 -3.73 18.33 18.92
C ALA A 52 -2.55 17.41 19.25
N ASP A 53 -2.65 16.63 20.33
CA ASP A 53 -1.61 15.65 20.71
C ASP A 53 -1.48 14.53 19.68
N LEU A 54 -2.62 14.05 19.14
CA LEU A 54 -2.64 13.02 18.09
C LEU A 54 -1.97 13.48 16.79
N ALA A 55 -2.00 14.78 16.48
CA ALA A 55 -1.33 15.34 15.30
C ALA A 55 0.20 15.46 15.48
N ALA A 56 0.69 15.45 16.73
CA ALA A 56 2.08 15.71 17.06
C ALA A 56 2.84 14.46 17.55
N SER A 57 2.15 13.38 17.93
CA SER A 57 2.76 12.25 18.61
C SER A 57 2.06 10.93 18.34
N TYR A 58 2.82 9.83 18.42
CA TYR A 58 2.23 8.49 18.38
C TYR A 58 1.55 8.17 19.71
N VAL A 59 0.24 7.96 19.68
CA VAL A 59 -0.58 7.68 20.87
C VAL A 59 -1.07 6.25 20.83
N ASN A 60 -0.63 5.39 21.74
CA ASN A 60 -1.00 3.98 21.76
C ASN A 60 -2.51 3.75 22.01
N LEU A 61 -3.10 4.51 22.94
CA LEU A 61 -4.51 4.41 23.31
C LEU A 61 -5.05 5.78 23.75
N VAL A 62 -6.33 6.04 23.46
CA VAL A 62 -7.08 7.17 24.03
C VAL A 62 -8.14 6.61 24.98
N VAL A 63 -8.19 7.15 26.20
CA VAL A 63 -9.19 6.81 27.22
C VAL A 63 -10.12 8.00 27.40
N PHE A 64 -11.41 7.80 27.20
CA PHE A 64 -12.45 8.76 27.54
C PHE A 64 -13.15 8.30 28.81
N ASP A 65 -13.01 9.08 29.88
CA ASP A 65 -13.63 8.80 31.16
C ASP A 65 -15.01 9.47 31.25
N LEU A 66 -16.08 8.67 31.20
CA LEU A 66 -17.44 9.08 31.52
C LEU A 66 -17.97 8.39 32.80
N HIS A 67 -17.11 7.68 33.54
CA HIS A 67 -17.51 6.82 34.67
C HIS A 67 -18.24 7.61 35.77
N GLY A 68 -17.75 8.81 36.09
CA GLY A 68 -18.33 9.66 37.14
C GLY A 68 -19.43 10.62 36.68
N VAL A 69 -19.95 10.47 35.46
CA VAL A 69 -20.96 11.38 34.89
C VAL A 69 -22.36 10.98 35.36
N SER A 70 -23.15 11.97 35.80
CA SER A 70 -24.54 11.75 36.19
C SER A 70 -25.41 11.37 34.99
N SER A 71 -26.52 10.66 35.20
CA SER A 71 -27.45 10.34 34.11
C SER A 71 -28.01 11.60 33.42
N ALA A 72 -28.13 12.72 34.15
CA ALA A 72 -28.62 13.98 33.59
C ALA A 72 -27.62 14.62 32.61
N ASP A 73 -26.31 14.45 32.85
CA ASP A 73 -25.25 15.07 32.07
C ASP A 73 -24.65 14.13 31.00
N LEU A 74 -24.99 12.83 31.06
CA LEU A 74 -24.45 11.79 30.18
C LEU A 74 -24.65 12.12 28.71
N ALA A 75 -25.84 12.62 28.33
CA ALA A 75 -26.14 12.98 26.95
C ALA A 75 -25.23 14.10 26.41
N GLN A 76 -24.93 15.10 27.24
CA GLN A 76 -24.06 16.22 26.86
C GLN A 76 -22.62 15.73 26.64
N HIS A 77 -22.07 14.96 27.58
CA HIS A 77 -20.70 14.46 27.48
C HIS A 77 -20.53 13.41 26.39
N ALA A 78 -21.54 12.56 26.17
CA ALA A 78 -21.59 11.66 25.02
C ALA A 78 -21.60 12.45 23.70
N GLY A 79 -22.36 13.56 23.62
CA GLY A 79 -22.36 14.46 22.47
C GLY A 79 -20.95 14.99 22.16
N ALA A 80 -20.26 15.52 23.16
CA ALA A 80 -18.88 15.99 23.01
C ALA A 80 -17.90 14.88 22.57
N LEU A 81 -18.06 13.66 23.11
CA LEU A 81 -17.30 12.49 22.67
C LEU A 81 -17.54 12.19 21.19
N PHE A 82 -18.80 12.13 20.73
CA PHE A 82 -19.11 11.88 19.32
C PHE A 82 -18.59 13.00 18.40
N ASP A 83 -18.65 14.25 18.82
CA ASP A 83 -18.04 15.37 18.08
C ASP A 83 -16.52 15.20 17.96
N CYS A 84 -15.86 14.72 19.01
CA CYS A 84 -14.44 14.37 18.98
C CYS A 84 -14.17 13.21 18.01
N LEU A 85 -14.93 12.11 18.10
CA LEU A 85 -14.82 10.98 17.18
C LEU A 85 -15.00 11.43 15.72
N ASP A 86 -15.99 12.28 15.44
CA ASP A 86 -16.18 12.82 14.10
C ASP A 86 -14.98 13.63 13.62
N ARG A 87 -14.35 14.44 14.49
CA ARG A 87 -13.10 15.14 14.13
C ARG A 87 -11.96 14.17 13.83
N LEU A 88 -11.84 13.08 14.59
CA LEU A 88 -10.81 12.04 14.35
C LEU A 88 -11.03 11.26 13.05
N ASP A 89 -12.26 11.22 12.53
CA ASP A 89 -12.63 10.54 11.29
C ASP A 89 -12.77 11.49 10.08
N ARG A 90 -12.77 12.82 10.28
CA ARG A 90 -12.97 13.83 9.21
C ARG A 90 -11.79 14.04 8.28
N GLY A 91 -10.62 13.48 8.55
CA GLY A 91 -9.43 13.67 7.71
C GLY A 91 -9.68 13.26 6.25
N GLU A 92 -9.40 14.17 5.30
CA GLU A 92 -9.42 13.85 3.85
C GLU A 92 -8.50 12.67 3.55
N ASP A 93 -7.36 12.62 4.22
CA ASP A 93 -6.47 11.47 4.22
C ASP A 93 -6.92 10.45 5.26
N ILE A 94 -7.44 9.32 4.81
CA ILE A 94 -7.84 8.20 5.67
C ILE A 94 -6.67 7.62 6.48
N GLU A 95 -5.43 7.77 5.99
CA GLU A 95 -4.20 7.39 6.70
C GLU A 95 -3.79 8.35 7.82
N ALA A 96 -4.43 9.51 7.93
CA ALA A 96 -4.26 10.42 9.05
C ALA A 96 -5.29 10.17 10.17
N ARG A 97 -6.34 9.39 9.91
CA ARG A 97 -7.42 9.14 10.88
C ARG A 97 -7.01 8.21 12.00
N PHE A 98 -7.40 8.52 13.23
CA PHE A 98 -7.08 7.67 14.37
C PHE A 98 -7.91 6.39 14.35
N ALA A 99 -7.29 5.25 14.67
CA ALA A 99 -7.96 3.96 14.65
C ALA A 99 -8.80 3.77 15.94
N PHE A 100 -10.10 3.58 15.80
CA PHE A 100 -11.04 3.58 16.94
C PHE A 100 -10.99 2.30 17.79
N ASP A 101 -10.32 1.25 17.33
CA ASP A 101 -9.95 0.11 18.16
C ASP A 101 -8.93 0.49 19.26
N ARG A 102 -8.27 1.64 19.13
CA ARG A 102 -7.37 2.23 20.13
C ARG A 102 -8.07 3.24 21.03
N ILE A 103 -9.40 3.16 21.14
CA ILE A 103 -10.19 3.99 22.04
C ILE A 103 -10.83 3.09 23.10
N LEU A 104 -10.63 3.46 24.36
CA LEU A 104 -11.33 2.91 25.51
C LEU A 104 -12.27 3.98 26.08
N VAL A 105 -13.54 3.62 26.26
CA VAL A 105 -14.50 4.49 26.95
C VAL A 105 -14.87 3.88 28.31
N LEU A 106 -14.66 4.64 29.38
CA LEU A 106 -15.12 4.26 30.72
C LEU A 106 -16.54 4.79 30.89
N LEU A 107 -17.49 3.91 31.20
CA LEU A 107 -18.89 4.26 31.40
C LEU A 107 -19.30 4.11 32.87
N PRO A 108 -20.38 4.81 33.29
CA PRO A 108 -20.97 4.59 34.60
C PRO A 108 -21.33 3.12 34.82
N ILE A 109 -21.24 2.67 36.06
CA ILE A 109 -21.52 1.27 36.41
C ILE A 109 -23.01 0.94 36.38
N ASP A 110 -23.85 1.92 36.73
CA ASP A 110 -25.29 1.76 36.74
C ASP A 110 -25.78 1.40 35.34
N SER A 111 -26.61 0.38 35.23
CA SER A 111 -27.19 0.00 33.93
C SER A 111 -28.46 0.82 33.68
N SER A 112 -28.51 1.51 32.55
CA SER A 112 -29.67 2.28 32.09
C SER A 112 -29.85 2.14 30.58
N ALA A 113 -31.07 2.39 30.09
CA ALA A 113 -31.35 2.38 28.65
C ALA A 113 -30.45 3.37 27.87
N ASP A 114 -30.10 4.50 28.48
CA ASP A 114 -29.21 5.50 27.88
C ASP A 114 -27.78 5.00 27.73
N ILE A 115 -27.29 4.20 28.68
CA ILE A 115 -25.96 3.60 28.64
C ILE A 115 -25.91 2.47 27.61
N ASP A 116 -26.96 1.64 27.54
CA ASP A 116 -27.07 0.59 26.51
C ASP A 116 -27.08 1.20 25.10
N GLU A 117 -27.86 2.26 24.88
CA GLU A 117 -27.87 3.01 23.62
C GLU A 117 -26.50 3.65 23.33
N LEU A 118 -25.83 4.20 24.33
CA LEU A 118 -24.48 4.74 24.17
C LEU A 118 -23.47 3.67 23.74
N VAL A 119 -23.51 2.47 24.35
CA VAL A 119 -22.66 1.34 23.96
C VAL A 119 -22.93 0.93 22.51
N LEU A 120 -24.20 0.83 22.10
CA LEU A 120 -24.57 0.50 20.72
C LEU A 120 -24.06 1.56 19.73
N ARG A 121 -24.21 2.84 20.05
CA ARG A 121 -23.73 3.94 19.20
C ARG A 121 -22.20 4.00 19.11
N LEU A 122 -21.49 3.74 20.21
CA LEU A 122 -20.03 3.64 20.23
C LEU A 122 -19.56 2.47 19.36
N GLY A 123 -20.19 1.30 19.50
CA GLY A 123 -19.93 0.12 18.68
C GLY A 123 -20.19 0.37 17.19
N ALA A 124 -21.31 1.02 16.85
CA ALA A 124 -21.65 1.39 15.48
C ALA A 124 -20.63 2.36 14.85
N ARG A 125 -19.96 3.18 15.67
CA ARG A 125 -18.88 4.07 15.23
C ARG A 125 -17.52 3.38 15.12
N GLY A 126 -17.38 2.15 15.63
CA GLY A 126 -16.15 1.34 15.56
C GLY A 126 -15.30 1.35 16.84
N VAL A 127 -15.78 1.94 17.94
CA VAL A 127 -15.12 1.84 19.25
C VAL A 127 -15.32 0.44 19.81
N ARG A 128 -14.23 -0.30 20.00
CA ARG A 128 -14.27 -1.72 20.39
C ARG A 128 -14.16 -1.97 21.89
N ALA A 129 -13.66 -1.01 22.65
CA ALA A 129 -13.41 -1.19 24.08
C ALA A 129 -14.25 -0.23 24.92
N VAL A 130 -15.09 -0.81 25.76
CA VAL A 130 -15.86 -0.10 26.77
C VAL A 130 -15.67 -0.83 28.09
N CYS A 131 -15.40 -0.09 29.16
CA CYS A 131 -15.27 -0.65 30.50
C CYS A 131 -16.23 0.03 31.47
N ARG A 132 -16.85 -0.78 32.32
CA ARG A 132 -17.61 -0.33 33.49
C ARG A 132 -16.85 -0.87 34.70
N LEU A 133 -16.15 0.02 35.39
CA LEU A 133 -15.28 -0.34 36.51
C LEU A 133 -16.02 -0.03 37.81
N ASP A 134 -15.88 -0.91 38.79
CA ASP A 134 -16.38 -0.69 40.14
C ASP A 134 -15.40 0.20 40.94
N GLY A 135 -15.93 1.01 41.85
CA GLY A 135 -15.13 1.83 42.79
C GLY A 135 -15.11 3.33 42.51
N ALA A 136 -14.74 4.12 43.52
CA ALA A 136 -14.74 5.58 43.43
C ALA A 136 -13.48 6.12 42.74
N LEU A 137 -13.66 7.17 41.92
CA LEU A 137 -12.56 7.95 41.35
C LEU A 137 -11.61 8.44 42.46
N GLY A 138 -10.35 8.00 42.43
CA GLY A 138 -9.31 8.34 43.41
C GLY A 138 -8.83 7.18 44.29
N ASP A 139 -9.47 6.01 44.21
CA ASP A 139 -8.99 4.78 44.85
C ASP A 139 -7.85 4.13 44.03
N ALA A 140 -6.82 3.63 44.72
CA ALA A 140 -5.71 2.89 44.11
C ALA A 140 -6.20 1.59 43.44
N ALA A 141 -7.23 0.93 44.00
CA ALA A 141 -7.81 -0.28 43.41
C ALA A 141 -8.47 0.00 42.04
N PHE A 142 -9.16 1.14 41.91
CA PHE A 142 -9.71 1.60 40.63
C PHE A 142 -8.59 1.85 39.63
N GLY A 143 -7.54 2.57 40.04
CA GLY A 143 -6.36 2.85 39.21
C GLY A 143 -5.66 1.58 38.71
N ALA A 144 -5.51 0.57 39.58
CA ALA A 144 -4.92 -0.72 39.23
C ALA A 144 -5.78 -1.47 38.19
N THR A 145 -7.09 -1.50 38.40
CA THR A 145 -8.04 -2.15 37.47
C THR A 145 -8.06 -1.47 36.10
N LEU A 146 -8.08 -0.13 36.06
CA LEU A 146 -8.01 0.63 34.81
C LEU A 146 -6.67 0.37 34.10
N THR A 147 -5.56 0.40 34.83
CA THR A 147 -4.23 0.14 34.28
C THR A 147 -4.15 -1.28 33.70
N ALA A 148 -4.70 -2.28 34.39
CA ALA A 148 -4.77 -3.65 33.92
C ALA A 148 -5.61 -3.78 32.63
N ALA A 149 -6.77 -3.11 32.57
CA ALA A 149 -7.61 -3.08 31.37
C ALA A 149 -6.90 -2.42 30.17
N VAL A 150 -6.26 -1.27 30.38
CA VAL A 150 -5.45 -0.59 29.36
C VAL A 150 -4.29 -1.48 28.90
N HIS A 151 -3.57 -2.10 29.83
CA HIS A 151 -2.49 -3.03 29.50
C HIS A 151 -3.00 -4.22 28.69
N ALA A 152 -4.14 -4.81 29.08
CA ALA A 152 -4.75 -5.93 28.35
C ALA A 152 -5.08 -5.56 26.91
N LEU A 153 -5.70 -4.38 26.66
CA LEU A 153 -5.97 -3.90 25.30
C LEU A 153 -4.69 -3.72 24.48
N LEU A 154 -3.66 -3.14 25.09
CA LEU A 154 -2.38 -2.87 24.44
C LEU A 154 -1.53 -4.13 24.18
N VAL A 155 -1.78 -5.22 24.90
CA VAL A 155 -1.13 -6.54 24.69
C VAL A 155 -1.96 -7.41 23.75
N ALA A 156 -3.29 -7.34 23.83
CA ALA A 156 -4.20 -8.08 22.96
C ALA A 156 -4.09 -7.66 21.49
N ARG A 157 -3.53 -6.48 21.19
CA ARG A 157 -3.29 -6.03 19.81
C ARG A 157 -2.33 -7.01 19.11
N ARG A 158 -2.92 -7.85 18.24
CA ARG A 158 -2.19 -8.83 17.44
C ARG A 158 -1.22 -8.09 16.52
N LYS A 159 0.07 -8.37 16.68
CA LYS A 159 1.09 -7.96 15.71
C LYS A 159 1.12 -9.02 14.62
N GLY A 160 0.49 -8.71 13.51
CA GLY A 160 0.52 -9.54 12.32
C GLY A 160 1.80 -9.34 11.52
N ARG A 161 1.77 -9.89 10.30
CA ARG A 161 2.86 -9.80 9.34
C ARG A 161 2.92 -8.41 8.69
N ARG A 162 4.04 -8.13 8.05
CA ARG A 162 4.34 -6.89 7.31
C ARG A 162 4.28 -7.19 5.82
N ALA A 163 3.47 -6.45 5.07
CA ALA A 163 3.30 -6.66 3.65
C ALA A 163 3.69 -5.43 2.84
N LEU A 164 4.38 -5.65 1.72
CA LEU A 164 4.62 -4.64 0.69
C LEU A 164 3.78 -4.98 -0.54
N CYS A 165 2.91 -4.07 -0.96
CA CYS A 165 2.05 -4.21 -2.12
C CYS A 165 2.41 -3.14 -3.16
N ALA A 166 2.98 -3.56 -4.28
CA ALA A 166 3.23 -2.69 -5.42
C ALA A 166 2.16 -2.92 -6.50
N SER A 167 1.50 -1.84 -6.89
CA SER A 167 0.37 -1.85 -7.84
C SER A 167 0.84 -1.81 -9.30
N GLY A 168 -0.10 -1.74 -10.24
CA GLY A 168 0.21 -1.57 -11.65
C GLY A 168 0.63 -0.15 -12.03
N GLY A 169 0.98 0.07 -13.31
CA GLY A 169 1.39 1.40 -13.77
C GLY A 169 2.13 1.49 -15.11
N GLY A 170 2.40 0.35 -15.74
CA GLY A 170 3.25 0.29 -16.94
C GLY A 170 4.71 0.66 -16.65
N ILE A 171 5.46 1.02 -17.69
CA ILE A 171 6.90 1.32 -17.56
C ILE A 171 7.14 2.55 -16.67
N THR A 172 6.33 3.60 -16.83
CA THR A 172 6.44 4.79 -15.98
C THR A 172 6.06 4.49 -14.53
N GLY A 173 5.18 3.50 -14.29
CA GLY A 173 4.89 2.94 -12.98
C GLY A 173 6.11 2.29 -12.32
N ILE A 174 6.85 1.46 -13.05
CA ILE A 174 8.11 0.84 -12.56
C ILE A 174 9.08 1.93 -12.09
N TYR A 175 9.28 2.97 -12.88
CA TYR A 175 10.15 4.07 -12.46
C TYR A 175 9.64 4.77 -11.21
N PHE A 176 8.35 5.11 -11.15
CA PHE A 176 7.80 5.74 -9.95
C PHE A 176 8.00 4.87 -8.71
N GLU A 177 7.67 3.58 -8.81
CA GLU A 177 7.82 2.63 -7.70
C GLU A 177 9.26 2.53 -7.22
N LEU A 178 10.24 2.43 -8.13
CA LEU A 178 11.65 2.41 -7.73
C LEU A 178 12.07 3.68 -6.99
N GLY A 179 11.64 4.86 -7.43
CA GLY A 179 11.97 6.12 -6.73
C GLY A 179 11.27 6.24 -5.36
N ALA A 180 10.01 5.80 -5.26
CA ALA A 180 9.27 5.80 -4.00
C ALA A 180 9.83 4.77 -3.01
N LEU A 181 10.10 3.56 -3.49
CA LEU A 181 10.68 2.48 -2.68
C LEU A 181 12.12 2.78 -2.28
N LYS A 182 12.89 3.52 -3.11
CA LYS A 182 14.21 3.99 -2.72
C LYS A 182 14.15 4.93 -1.51
N CYS A 183 13.22 5.89 -1.53
CA CYS A 183 12.96 6.78 -0.39
C CYS A 183 12.52 6.00 0.86
N LEU A 184 11.64 5.02 0.70
CA LEU A 184 11.22 4.14 1.79
C LEU A 184 12.36 3.29 2.34
N ASP A 185 13.19 2.69 1.48
CA ASP A 185 14.33 1.87 1.91
C ASP A 185 15.37 2.71 2.66
N ASP A 186 15.65 3.93 2.19
CA ASP A 186 16.52 4.89 2.87
C ASP A 186 15.97 5.24 4.27
N ALA A 187 14.66 5.43 4.39
CA ALA A 187 14.02 5.74 5.67
C ALA A 187 14.00 4.56 6.65
N LEU A 188 13.86 3.34 6.13
CA LEU A 188 13.81 2.11 6.94
C LEU A 188 15.21 1.59 7.33
N GLY A 189 16.24 2.00 6.59
CA GLY A 189 17.63 1.60 6.80
C GLY A 189 17.91 0.14 6.44
N THR A 190 18.69 -0.56 7.26
CA THR A 190 19.01 -1.98 7.06
C THR A 190 18.38 -2.80 8.21
N PRO A 191 17.55 -3.83 7.93
CA PRO A 191 17.35 -4.47 6.64
C PRO A 191 16.31 -3.83 5.71
N GLY A 192 15.69 -2.69 6.03
CA GLY A 192 14.90 -1.91 5.05
C GLY A 192 13.64 -2.60 4.54
N LEU A 193 13.40 -2.53 3.22
CA LEU A 193 12.29 -3.24 2.55
C LEU A 193 12.46 -4.77 2.61
N GLU A 194 13.69 -5.25 2.76
CA GLU A 194 14.05 -6.63 3.04
C GLU A 194 13.80 -6.99 4.51
N ALA A 195 13.05 -6.20 5.27
CA ALA A 195 12.47 -6.64 6.52
C ALA A 195 11.07 -7.22 6.35
N PHE A 196 10.34 -6.91 5.27
CA PHE A 196 8.93 -7.27 5.09
C PHE A 196 8.72 -8.78 4.96
N ASP A 197 7.60 -9.30 5.47
CA ASP A 197 7.32 -10.73 5.56
C ASP A 197 6.74 -11.32 4.28
N MET A 198 6.10 -10.49 3.46
CA MET A 198 5.46 -10.88 2.22
C MET A 198 5.42 -9.74 1.21
N TYR A 199 5.48 -10.09 -0.06
CA TYR A 199 5.51 -9.15 -1.19
C TYR A 199 4.35 -9.44 -2.14
N PHE A 200 3.69 -8.40 -2.62
CA PHE A 200 2.62 -8.48 -3.61
C PHE A 200 2.93 -7.56 -4.77
N GLY A 201 2.81 -8.07 -5.99
CA GLY A 201 3.01 -7.30 -7.21
C GLY A 201 1.86 -7.46 -8.20
N ILE A 202 1.49 -6.37 -8.86
CA ILE A 202 0.62 -6.38 -10.04
C ILE A 202 1.31 -5.58 -11.14
N SER A 203 1.47 -6.13 -12.34
CA SER A 203 2.05 -5.43 -13.48
C SER A 203 3.42 -4.83 -13.18
N ALA A 204 3.57 -3.51 -13.22
CA ALA A 204 4.78 -2.79 -12.79
C ALA A 204 5.29 -3.28 -11.42
N GLY A 205 4.40 -3.39 -10.44
CA GLY A 205 4.72 -3.93 -9.12
C GLY A 205 5.25 -5.35 -9.10
N ALA A 206 4.84 -6.21 -10.04
CA ALA A 206 5.40 -7.56 -10.15
C ALA A 206 6.86 -7.54 -10.64
N VAL A 207 7.21 -6.59 -11.50
CA VAL A 207 8.60 -6.38 -11.97
C VAL A 207 9.50 -5.88 -10.85
N VAL A 208 8.96 -5.12 -9.91
CA VAL A 208 9.73 -4.58 -8.78
C VAL A 208 9.82 -5.59 -7.63
N THR A 209 8.69 -6.21 -7.26
CA THR A 209 8.64 -7.13 -6.11
C THR A 209 9.22 -8.52 -6.41
N GLY A 210 9.21 -8.97 -7.68
CA GLY A 210 9.84 -10.22 -8.09
C GLY A 210 11.33 -10.30 -7.74
N PRO A 211 12.19 -9.41 -8.28
CA PRO A 211 13.60 -9.32 -7.92
C PRO A 211 13.82 -9.07 -6.42
N LEU A 212 13.00 -8.21 -5.81
CA LEU A 212 13.09 -7.91 -4.37
C LEU A 212 12.92 -9.16 -3.51
N SER A 213 12.00 -10.06 -3.88
CA SER A 213 11.71 -11.29 -3.14
C SER A 213 12.88 -12.28 -3.11
N VAL A 214 13.80 -12.21 -4.08
CA VAL A 214 14.98 -13.09 -4.15
C VAL A 214 16.25 -12.45 -3.59
N GLY A 215 16.19 -11.20 -3.13
CA GLY A 215 17.31 -10.48 -2.51
C GLY A 215 18.05 -9.47 -3.40
N TYR A 216 17.46 -9.06 -4.53
CA TYR A 216 17.91 -7.84 -5.22
C TYR A 216 17.38 -6.61 -4.48
N THR A 217 18.21 -5.57 -4.36
CA THR A 217 17.79 -4.32 -3.70
C THR A 217 17.19 -3.34 -4.71
N ILE A 218 16.49 -2.31 -4.21
CA ILE A 218 16.01 -1.22 -5.07
C ILE A 218 17.19 -0.50 -5.73
N ASP A 219 18.32 -0.37 -5.01
CA ASP A 219 19.55 0.17 -5.57
C ASP A 219 20.10 -0.69 -6.71
N ASP A 220 20.05 -2.03 -6.59
CA ASP A 220 20.46 -2.95 -7.67
C ASP A 220 19.61 -2.71 -8.93
N ALA A 221 18.29 -2.58 -8.78
CA ALA A 221 17.38 -2.33 -9.90
C ALA A 221 17.59 -0.95 -10.55
N MET A 222 17.75 0.10 -9.74
CA MET A 222 18.06 1.45 -10.24
C MET A 222 19.43 1.48 -10.95
N ALA A 223 20.44 0.82 -10.39
CA ALA A 223 21.77 0.71 -11.00
C ALA A 223 21.72 -0.04 -12.34
N ALA A 224 20.93 -1.13 -12.42
CA ALA A 224 20.73 -1.89 -13.65
C ALA A 224 20.06 -1.07 -14.77
N ILE A 225 19.06 -0.25 -14.42
CA ILE A 225 18.38 0.65 -15.38
C ILE A 225 19.31 1.79 -15.82
N ALA A 226 20.09 2.35 -14.89
CA ALA A 226 21.04 3.41 -15.18
C ALA A 226 22.29 2.93 -15.94
N GLY A 227 22.45 1.60 -16.13
CA GLY A 227 23.57 1.01 -16.87
C GLY A 227 24.89 1.01 -16.10
N VAL A 228 24.84 0.96 -14.77
CA VAL A 228 26.06 0.88 -13.95
C VAL A 228 26.76 -0.46 -14.19
N PRO A 229 28.03 -0.47 -14.64
CA PRO A 229 28.75 -1.70 -14.93
C PRO A 229 29.08 -2.47 -13.65
N GLY A 230 29.05 -3.81 -13.73
CA GLY A 230 29.45 -4.69 -12.63
C GLY A 230 28.45 -4.77 -11.46
N GLY A 231 27.21 -4.31 -11.65
CA GLY A 231 26.12 -4.50 -10.70
C GLY A 231 25.70 -5.97 -10.56
N ARG A 232 25.03 -6.32 -9.45
CA ARG A 232 24.52 -7.69 -9.20
C ARG A 232 23.41 -8.07 -10.17
N MET A 233 22.60 -7.10 -10.56
CA MET A 233 21.51 -7.27 -11.51
C MET A 233 22.02 -6.93 -12.92
N PRO A 234 21.75 -7.79 -13.93
CA PRO A 234 22.14 -7.50 -15.30
C PRO A 234 21.46 -6.23 -15.81
N PRO A 235 22.05 -5.50 -16.79
CA PRO A 235 21.46 -4.28 -17.32
C PRO A 235 19.99 -4.46 -17.74
N LEU A 236 19.13 -3.63 -17.17
CA LEU A 236 17.68 -3.74 -17.34
C LEU A 236 17.21 -2.72 -18.36
N ASP A 237 17.20 -3.11 -19.64
CA ASP A 237 16.66 -2.27 -20.70
C ASP A 237 15.14 -2.43 -20.82
N LEU A 238 14.38 -1.52 -20.22
CA LEU A 238 12.93 -1.51 -20.33
C LEU A 238 12.42 -1.14 -21.74
N ARG A 239 13.28 -0.71 -22.68
CA ARG A 239 12.89 -0.63 -24.10
C ARG A 239 12.55 -1.99 -24.69
N LEU A 240 13.01 -3.07 -24.07
CA LEU A 240 12.67 -4.43 -24.48
C LEU A 240 11.18 -4.73 -24.40
N PHE A 241 10.41 -3.97 -23.59
CA PHE A 241 8.95 -3.97 -23.65
C PHE A 241 8.40 -3.59 -25.04
N ARG A 242 9.12 -2.79 -25.84
CA ARG A 242 8.71 -2.40 -27.21
C ARG A 242 9.19 -3.34 -28.31
N LEU A 243 10.16 -4.22 -28.02
CA LEU A 243 10.85 -5.05 -29.03
C LEU A 243 10.34 -6.50 -29.08
N GLY A 244 9.20 -6.78 -28.44
CA GLY A 244 8.44 -7.99 -28.68
C GLY A 244 8.09 -8.06 -30.16
N HIS A 245 8.53 -9.13 -30.84
CA HIS A 245 8.26 -9.29 -32.28
C HIS A 245 6.76 -9.12 -32.53
N VAL A 246 6.41 -8.38 -33.58
CA VAL A 246 5.04 -8.33 -34.10
C VAL A 246 4.53 -9.77 -34.12
N ASP A 247 3.40 -10.03 -33.45
CA ASP A 247 2.80 -11.36 -33.39
C ASP A 247 2.24 -11.74 -34.77
N ALA A 248 3.14 -12.04 -35.71
CA ALA A 248 2.83 -12.30 -37.11
C ALA A 248 1.83 -13.45 -37.30
N PRO A 249 1.85 -14.54 -36.51
CA PRO A 249 0.82 -15.59 -36.57
C PRO A 249 -0.58 -15.09 -36.15
N SER A 250 -0.68 -14.29 -35.08
CA SER A 250 -1.96 -13.71 -34.67
C SER A 250 -2.43 -12.61 -35.62
N PHE A 251 -1.50 -11.81 -36.14
CA PHE A 251 -1.75 -10.78 -37.13
C PHE A 251 -2.24 -11.37 -38.45
N THR A 252 -1.58 -12.42 -38.96
CA THR A 252 -2.00 -13.10 -40.21
C THR A 252 -3.34 -13.82 -40.05
N ARG A 253 -3.57 -14.51 -38.92
CA ARG A 253 -4.88 -15.14 -38.62
C ARG A 253 -6.02 -14.11 -38.56
N ARG A 254 -5.78 -12.95 -37.94
CA ARG A 254 -6.78 -11.87 -37.81
C ARG A 254 -6.96 -11.08 -39.11
N ALA A 255 -5.89 -10.84 -39.88
CA ALA A 255 -5.97 -10.25 -41.21
C ALA A 255 -6.73 -11.17 -42.18
N ALA A 256 -6.55 -12.48 -42.09
CA ALA A 256 -7.34 -13.45 -42.83
C ALA A 256 -8.81 -13.43 -42.39
N LEU A 257 -9.09 -13.28 -41.09
CA LEU A 257 -10.46 -13.13 -40.59
C LEU A 257 -11.10 -11.83 -41.11
N ALA A 258 -10.39 -10.69 -41.05
CA ALA A 258 -10.81 -9.41 -41.62
C ALA A 258 -11.09 -9.51 -43.12
N ALA A 259 -10.17 -10.08 -43.89
CA ALA A 259 -10.35 -10.26 -45.32
C ALA A 259 -11.58 -11.14 -45.61
N ARG A 260 -11.84 -12.17 -44.79
CA ARG A 260 -13.04 -13.02 -44.92
C ARG A 260 -14.32 -12.29 -44.54
N THR A 261 -14.34 -11.49 -43.47
CA THR A 261 -15.51 -10.71 -43.06
C THR A 261 -15.81 -9.61 -44.07
N THR A 262 -14.79 -8.88 -44.56
CA THR A 262 -14.93 -7.91 -45.66
C THR A 262 -15.42 -8.59 -46.94
N ALA A 263 -14.84 -9.72 -47.34
CA ALA A 263 -15.27 -10.46 -48.54
C ALA A 263 -16.71 -10.99 -48.39
N ALA A 264 -17.11 -11.45 -47.20
CA ALA A 264 -18.48 -11.86 -46.91
C ALA A 264 -19.45 -10.66 -46.97
N ALA A 265 -19.06 -9.50 -46.43
CA ALA A 265 -19.84 -8.27 -46.49
C ALA A 265 -20.03 -7.80 -47.95
N VAL A 266 -18.95 -7.76 -48.74
CA VAL A 266 -18.99 -7.41 -50.17
C VAL A 266 -19.88 -8.37 -50.95
N ARG A 267 -19.69 -9.69 -50.80
CA ARG A 267 -20.50 -10.71 -51.46
C ARG A 267 -21.98 -10.58 -51.09
N SER A 268 -22.27 -10.31 -49.82
CA SER A 268 -23.63 -10.16 -49.34
C SER A 268 -24.31 -8.89 -49.87
N ALA A 269 -23.56 -7.80 -50.10
CA ALA A 269 -24.04 -6.59 -50.74
C ALA A 269 -24.38 -6.85 -52.23
N PHE A 270 -23.56 -7.63 -52.94
CA PHE A 270 -23.83 -8.02 -54.33
C PHE A 270 -25.01 -8.99 -54.49
N THR A 271 -25.28 -9.83 -53.50
CA THR A 271 -26.39 -10.83 -53.56
C THR A 271 -27.74 -10.32 -53.08
N GLY A 272 -27.87 -9.03 -52.75
CA GLY A 272 -29.16 -8.40 -52.39
C GLY A 272 -29.78 -8.85 -51.05
N ARG A 273 -29.08 -9.67 -50.25
CA ARG A 273 -29.54 -10.08 -48.91
C ARG A 273 -29.20 -9.01 -47.88
N ARG A 274 -30.19 -8.15 -47.57
CA ARG A 274 -30.16 -7.20 -46.44
C ARG A 274 -30.19 -7.97 -45.12
N HIS A 275 -29.13 -7.85 -44.34
CA HIS A 275 -29.11 -8.13 -42.91
C HIS A 275 -28.54 -6.87 -42.23
N ASP A 276 -29.05 -6.50 -41.05
CA ASP A 276 -28.61 -5.35 -40.25
C ASP A 276 -27.08 -5.33 -40.07
N ARG A 277 -26.40 -4.33 -40.67
CA ARG A 277 -24.95 -4.37 -40.96
C ARG A 277 -24.14 -3.15 -40.51
N GLY A 278 -24.70 -2.25 -39.70
CA GLY A 278 -23.96 -1.09 -39.19
C GLY A 278 -23.08 -1.43 -37.99
N GLU A 279 -23.68 -2.10 -36.99
CA GLU A 279 -23.03 -2.36 -35.70
C GLU A 279 -22.03 -3.53 -35.78
N SER A 280 -22.37 -4.61 -36.49
CA SER A 280 -21.48 -5.79 -36.62
C SER A 280 -20.14 -5.48 -37.29
N LEU A 281 -20.12 -4.58 -38.28
CA LEU A 281 -18.89 -4.20 -38.97
C LEU A 281 -17.97 -3.35 -38.06
N LEU A 282 -18.52 -2.43 -37.26
CA LEU A 282 -17.74 -1.63 -36.30
C LEU A 282 -17.12 -2.51 -35.19
N PHE A 283 -17.87 -3.47 -34.66
CA PHE A 283 -17.34 -4.44 -33.69
C PHE A 283 -16.29 -5.38 -34.32
N ASP A 284 -16.49 -5.80 -35.57
CA ASP A 284 -15.52 -6.63 -36.30
C ASP A 284 -14.20 -5.89 -36.58
N TYR A 285 -14.24 -4.57 -36.86
CA TYR A 285 -13.04 -3.75 -37.02
C TYR A 285 -12.36 -3.40 -35.69
N ALA A 286 -13.11 -3.22 -34.61
CA ALA A 286 -12.54 -3.03 -33.28
C ALA A 286 -11.78 -4.27 -32.79
N GLY A 287 -12.22 -5.48 -33.17
CA GLY A 287 -11.52 -6.75 -32.91
C GLY A 287 -10.17 -6.91 -33.65
N LEU A 288 -9.85 -6.00 -34.58
CA LEU A 288 -8.62 -6.01 -35.38
C LEU A 288 -7.47 -5.18 -34.79
N ILE A 289 -7.72 -4.42 -33.73
CA ILE A 289 -6.66 -3.76 -32.97
C ILE A 289 -6.00 -4.83 -32.08
N ALA A 290 -5.11 -5.63 -32.68
CA ALA A 290 -4.33 -6.62 -31.94
C ALA A 290 -3.30 -5.91 -31.07
N ALA A 291 -2.98 -6.53 -29.92
CA ALA A 291 -1.82 -6.12 -29.16
C ALA A 291 -0.55 -6.36 -29.99
N PRO A 292 0.25 -5.33 -30.30
CA PRO A 292 1.34 -5.44 -31.25
C PRO A 292 2.59 -6.11 -30.67
N PHE A 293 2.66 -6.31 -29.34
CA PHE A 293 3.87 -6.77 -28.66
C PHE A 293 3.68 -8.06 -27.86
N ARG A 294 4.71 -8.92 -27.84
CA ARG A 294 4.85 -10.08 -26.95
C ARG A 294 5.94 -9.84 -25.91
N ALA A 295 5.71 -10.27 -24.67
CA ALA A 295 6.64 -10.09 -23.56
C ALA A 295 7.72 -11.18 -23.42
N ASP A 296 7.85 -12.12 -24.36
CA ASP A 296 8.69 -13.33 -24.17
C ASP A 296 10.19 -13.03 -23.97
N ARG A 297 10.72 -11.95 -24.55
CA ARG A 297 12.13 -11.56 -24.36
C ARG A 297 12.38 -11.04 -22.94
N PHE A 298 11.42 -10.29 -22.42
CA PHE A 298 11.47 -9.78 -21.06
C PHE A 298 11.33 -10.93 -20.06
N GLU A 299 10.43 -11.89 -20.33
CA GLU A 299 10.31 -13.11 -19.53
C GLU A 299 11.63 -13.89 -19.46
N ARG A 300 12.32 -14.10 -20.60
CA ARG A 300 13.61 -14.79 -20.59
C ARG A 300 14.67 -14.08 -19.76
N MET A 301 14.76 -12.75 -19.87
CA MET A 301 15.66 -11.97 -19.04
C MET A 301 15.35 -12.15 -17.54
N LEU A 302 14.07 -12.06 -17.17
CA LEU A 302 13.64 -12.28 -15.79
C LEU A 302 13.95 -13.70 -15.32
N ARG A 303 13.72 -14.70 -16.17
CA ARG A 303 14.02 -16.12 -15.90
C ARG A 303 15.50 -16.33 -15.64
N ASP A 304 16.38 -15.77 -16.46
CA ASP A 304 17.83 -15.90 -16.31
C ASP A 304 18.29 -15.27 -15.00
N MET A 305 17.79 -14.07 -14.68
CA MET A 305 18.06 -13.37 -13.42
C MET A 305 17.54 -14.14 -12.19
N LEU A 306 16.31 -14.64 -12.24
CA LEU A 306 15.68 -15.41 -11.16
C LEU A 306 16.24 -16.84 -11.04
N SER A 307 17.04 -17.29 -12.00
CA SER A 307 17.71 -18.61 -11.96
C SER A 307 19.21 -18.49 -11.70
N ALA A 308 19.71 -17.29 -11.40
CA ALA A 308 21.10 -17.05 -11.05
C ALA A 308 21.49 -17.76 -9.73
N PRO A 309 22.79 -18.02 -9.49
CA PRO A 309 23.24 -18.61 -8.23
C PRO A 309 22.74 -17.80 -7.02
N GLY A 310 22.13 -18.49 -6.05
CA GLY A 310 21.56 -17.87 -4.84
C GLY A 310 20.11 -17.40 -4.99
N THR A 311 19.55 -17.32 -6.20
CA THR A 311 18.16 -16.90 -6.45
C THR A 311 17.25 -18.08 -6.83
N THR A 312 15.94 -17.83 -7.00
CA THR A 312 14.97 -18.85 -7.42
C THR A 312 13.87 -18.27 -8.31
N ASN A 313 13.44 -19.05 -9.30
CA ASN A 313 12.29 -18.76 -10.17
C ASN A 313 11.03 -19.54 -9.75
N ASP A 314 11.02 -20.08 -8.52
CA ASP A 314 9.98 -20.93 -7.96
C ASP A 314 9.48 -20.32 -6.66
N PHE A 315 8.18 -20.01 -6.58
CA PHE A 315 7.53 -19.39 -5.42
C PHE A 315 7.75 -20.20 -4.13
N ARG A 316 7.73 -21.52 -4.23
CA ARG A 316 7.80 -22.45 -3.07
C ARG A 316 9.15 -22.45 -2.38
N ARG A 317 10.18 -21.92 -3.05
CA ARG A 317 11.56 -21.84 -2.53
C ARG A 317 11.85 -20.47 -1.91
N LEU A 318 10.92 -19.53 -1.96
CA LEU A 318 11.12 -18.21 -1.37
C LEU A 318 10.95 -18.28 0.17
N PRO A 319 11.92 -17.77 0.95
CA PRO A 319 11.79 -17.71 2.41
C PRO A 319 10.69 -16.73 2.83
N ARG A 320 10.39 -15.74 1.98
CA ARG A 320 9.33 -14.77 2.16
C ARG A 320 8.37 -14.85 0.97
N PRO A 321 7.09 -15.14 1.18
CA PRO A 321 6.15 -15.33 0.09
C PRO A 321 6.06 -14.11 -0.83
N LEU A 322 6.12 -14.38 -2.13
CA LEU A 322 5.78 -13.44 -3.20
C LEU A 322 4.45 -13.87 -3.79
N TYR A 323 3.58 -12.90 -4.06
CA TYR A 323 2.34 -13.13 -4.76
C TYR A 323 2.21 -12.16 -5.94
N ILE A 324 1.83 -12.69 -7.10
CA ILE A 324 1.68 -11.89 -8.32
C ILE A 324 0.23 -11.96 -8.79
N GLY A 325 -0.43 -10.80 -8.81
CA GLY A 325 -1.82 -10.70 -9.25
C GLY A 325 -1.93 -10.63 -10.76
N ALA A 326 -2.81 -11.44 -11.33
CA ALA A 326 -3.18 -11.44 -12.74
C ALA A 326 -4.70 -11.53 -12.88
N THR A 327 -5.18 -11.37 -14.11
CA THR A 327 -6.60 -11.55 -14.44
C THR A 327 -6.73 -12.74 -15.37
N ASP A 328 -7.59 -13.71 -15.03
CA ASP A 328 -8.02 -14.70 -16.01
C ASP A 328 -8.90 -14.02 -17.06
N GLN A 329 -8.46 -14.07 -18.33
CA GLN A 329 -9.08 -13.32 -19.42
C GLN A 329 -10.50 -13.80 -19.73
N ASP A 330 -10.76 -15.10 -19.57
CA ASP A 330 -12.02 -15.73 -19.95
C ASP A 330 -13.01 -15.75 -18.77
N GLU A 331 -12.53 -16.06 -17.56
CA GLU A 331 -13.36 -16.02 -16.34
C GLU A 331 -13.57 -14.61 -15.78
N ARG A 332 -12.72 -13.64 -16.17
CA ARG A 332 -12.71 -12.28 -15.59
C ARG A 332 -12.54 -12.27 -14.08
N SER A 333 -11.83 -13.28 -13.56
CA SER A 333 -11.54 -13.47 -12.15
C SER A 333 -10.10 -13.02 -11.84
N HIS A 334 -9.88 -12.55 -10.61
CA HIS A 334 -8.52 -12.23 -10.15
C HIS A 334 -7.82 -13.52 -9.72
N VAL A 335 -6.60 -13.72 -10.21
CA VAL A 335 -5.76 -14.89 -9.89
C VAL A 335 -4.49 -14.41 -9.21
N LEU A 336 -4.01 -15.19 -8.24
CA LEU A 336 -2.83 -14.87 -7.46
C LEU A 336 -1.77 -15.97 -7.64
N PHE A 337 -0.83 -15.76 -8.55
CA PHE A 337 0.32 -16.65 -8.67
C PHE A 337 1.16 -16.62 -7.39
N GLY A 338 1.66 -17.78 -6.96
CA GLY A 338 2.33 -17.95 -5.67
C GLY A 338 1.38 -18.30 -4.51
N ASP A 339 0.06 -18.30 -4.73
CA ASP A 339 -0.88 -18.92 -3.80
C ASP A 339 -0.82 -20.45 -3.85
N GLU A 340 -1.52 -21.09 -2.93
CA GLU A 340 -1.52 -22.54 -2.74
C GLU A 340 -1.99 -23.33 -3.98
N THR A 341 -2.66 -22.67 -4.93
CA THR A 341 -3.19 -23.26 -6.17
C THR A 341 -2.35 -22.96 -7.41
N HIS A 342 -1.46 -21.97 -7.35
CA HIS A 342 -0.69 -21.48 -8.49
C HIS A 342 0.82 -21.31 -8.20
N ASP A 343 1.33 -21.90 -7.11
CA ASP A 343 2.74 -21.82 -6.71
C ASP A 343 3.70 -22.62 -7.59
N HIS A 344 3.18 -23.52 -8.44
CA HIS A 344 3.95 -24.30 -9.41
C HIS A 344 4.37 -23.49 -10.65
N VAL A 345 3.71 -22.36 -10.90
CA VAL A 345 3.99 -21.48 -12.04
C VAL A 345 5.31 -20.75 -11.78
N PRO A 346 6.27 -20.71 -12.74
CA PRO A 346 7.50 -19.96 -12.56
C PRO A 346 7.25 -18.46 -12.33
N ILE A 347 8.01 -17.85 -11.43
CA ILE A 347 7.86 -16.42 -11.07
C ILE A 347 7.96 -15.53 -12.32
N SER A 348 8.94 -15.78 -13.20
CA SER A 348 9.12 -15.05 -14.46
C SER A 348 7.88 -15.09 -15.36
N LEU A 349 7.22 -16.24 -15.42
CA LEU A 349 6.02 -16.45 -16.23
C LEU A 349 4.78 -15.78 -15.60
N ALA A 350 4.68 -15.81 -14.27
CA ALA A 350 3.67 -15.06 -13.54
C ALA A 350 3.82 -13.54 -13.73
N ILE A 351 5.05 -13.01 -13.68
CA ILE A 351 5.33 -11.60 -14.01
C ILE A 351 4.90 -11.28 -15.45
N GLN A 352 5.22 -12.16 -16.41
CA GLN A 352 4.81 -11.99 -17.80
C GLN A 352 3.28 -11.87 -17.94
N ALA A 353 2.53 -12.77 -17.30
CA ALA A 353 1.06 -12.72 -17.30
C ALA A 353 0.52 -11.43 -16.67
N SER A 354 1.11 -11.01 -15.54
CA SER A 354 0.71 -9.80 -14.83
C SER A 354 0.99 -8.50 -15.60
N LEU A 355 1.84 -8.53 -16.64
CA LEU A 355 2.17 -7.40 -17.51
C LEU A 355 1.37 -7.38 -18.83
N SER A 356 0.57 -8.41 -19.10
CA SER A 356 -0.18 -8.56 -20.34
C SER A 356 -1.41 -7.63 -20.41
N ILE A 357 -1.19 -6.32 -20.60
CA ILE A 357 -2.27 -5.33 -20.72
C ILE A 357 -2.67 -5.09 -22.18
N ASN A 358 -3.93 -5.34 -22.52
CA ASN A 358 -4.49 -5.06 -23.84
C ASN A 358 -4.73 -3.53 -24.01
N PRO A 359 -4.37 -2.89 -25.14
CA PRO A 359 -3.82 -3.43 -26.38
C PRO A 359 -2.29 -3.33 -26.48
N ALA A 360 -1.54 -3.21 -25.39
CA ALA A 360 -0.07 -3.16 -25.46
C ALA A 360 0.53 -4.57 -25.65
N PHE A 361 0.12 -5.52 -24.81
CA PHE A 361 0.65 -6.89 -24.77
C PHE A 361 -0.44 -7.93 -24.91
N SER A 362 -0.16 -9.00 -25.65
CA SER A 362 -1.06 -10.14 -25.74
C SER A 362 -1.12 -10.91 -24.42
N ALA A 363 -2.25 -11.56 -24.17
CA ALA A 363 -2.44 -12.42 -23.01
C ALA A 363 -1.43 -13.57 -22.98
N THR A 364 -0.96 -13.90 -21.79
CA THR A 364 0.01 -14.97 -21.56
C THR A 364 -0.73 -16.28 -21.30
N ARG A 365 -0.35 -17.35 -22.01
CA ARG A 365 -0.97 -18.67 -21.85
C ARG A 365 -0.23 -19.48 -20.79
N ILE A 366 -0.93 -19.91 -19.73
CA ILE A 366 -0.40 -20.75 -18.66
C ILE A 366 -1.42 -21.88 -18.41
N ASP A 367 -0.98 -23.13 -18.39
CA ASP A 367 -1.81 -24.32 -18.15
C ASP A 367 -3.12 -24.38 -18.96
N GLY A 368 -3.06 -23.93 -20.21
CA GLY A 368 -4.19 -23.95 -21.13
C GLY A 368 -5.14 -22.75 -21.02
N ARG A 369 -4.96 -21.87 -20.04
CA ARG A 369 -5.75 -20.65 -19.82
C ARG A 369 -5.00 -19.40 -20.26
N TYR A 370 -5.70 -18.29 -20.47
CA TYR A 370 -5.13 -17.01 -20.90
C TYR A 370 -5.24 -15.96 -19.79
N TYR A 371 -4.12 -15.31 -19.51
CA TYR A 371 -4.02 -14.34 -18.43
C TYR A 371 -3.59 -12.96 -18.94
N GLU A 372 -4.22 -11.94 -18.40
CA GLU A 372 -3.95 -10.52 -18.63
C GLU A 372 -3.51 -9.83 -17.33
N ASP A 373 -3.16 -8.55 -17.45
CA ASP A 373 -2.74 -7.70 -16.33
C ASP A 373 -3.71 -7.74 -15.15
N GLY A 374 -3.18 -7.87 -13.93
CA GLY A 374 -3.98 -7.92 -12.71
C GLY A 374 -4.75 -6.64 -12.42
N ALA A 375 -4.29 -5.49 -12.93
CA ALA A 375 -4.90 -4.18 -12.79
C ALA A 375 -6.34 -4.13 -13.32
N ILE A 376 -6.70 -5.02 -14.25
CA ILE A 376 -8.05 -5.14 -14.79
C ILE A 376 -9.05 -5.50 -13.69
N THR A 377 -8.73 -6.46 -12.83
CA THR A 377 -9.62 -6.93 -11.76
C THR A 377 -9.33 -6.28 -10.41
N ARG A 378 -8.07 -5.98 -10.08
CA ARG A 378 -7.66 -5.34 -8.82
C ARG A 378 -6.51 -4.37 -9.01
N THR A 379 -6.58 -3.23 -8.33
CA THR A 379 -5.51 -2.22 -8.37
C THR A 379 -4.32 -2.62 -7.51
N SER A 380 -4.59 -3.21 -6.34
CA SER A 380 -3.61 -3.68 -5.35
C SER A 380 -4.13 -4.92 -4.64
N ASN A 381 -3.22 -5.76 -4.16
CA ASN A 381 -3.51 -6.99 -3.40
C ASN A 381 -3.48 -6.81 -1.88
N PHE A 382 -3.58 -5.56 -1.38
CA PHE A 382 -3.58 -5.28 0.07
C PHE A 382 -4.66 -6.04 0.86
N ILE A 383 -5.83 -6.29 0.27
CA ILE A 383 -6.90 -7.07 0.91
C ILE A 383 -6.43 -8.50 1.19
N GLU A 384 -5.69 -9.07 0.25
CA GLU A 384 -5.14 -10.42 0.38
C GLU A 384 -4.02 -10.45 1.43
N ALA A 385 -3.18 -9.40 1.48
CA ALA A 385 -2.22 -9.24 2.56
C ALA A 385 -2.89 -9.28 3.94
N ILE A 386 -3.99 -8.55 4.12
CA ILE A 386 -4.77 -8.53 5.38
C ILE A 386 -5.36 -9.91 5.69
N ARG A 387 -5.93 -10.60 4.70
CA ARG A 387 -6.42 -11.99 4.86
C ARG A 387 -5.31 -12.95 5.28
N ARG A 388 -4.08 -12.67 4.86
CA ARG A 388 -2.86 -13.40 5.24
C ARG A 388 -2.23 -12.83 6.53
N ASP A 389 -3.05 -12.30 7.44
CA ASP A 389 -2.66 -11.79 8.76
C ASP A 389 -1.67 -10.61 8.72
N ALA A 390 -1.64 -9.80 7.65
CA ALA A 390 -0.84 -8.58 7.67
C ALA A 390 -1.53 -7.48 8.49
N THR A 391 -0.81 -6.88 9.44
CA THR A 391 -1.28 -5.70 10.21
C THR A 391 -0.44 -4.45 9.98
N LEU A 392 0.63 -4.56 9.19
CA LEU A 392 1.33 -3.42 8.57
C LEU A 392 1.37 -3.64 7.07
N VAL A 393 0.78 -2.73 6.30
CA VAL A 393 0.74 -2.83 4.83
C VAL A 393 1.24 -1.55 4.21
N LEU A 394 2.32 -1.63 3.42
CA LEU A 394 2.74 -0.53 2.56
C LEU A 394 2.22 -0.78 1.15
N VAL A 395 1.55 0.21 0.57
CA VAL A 395 1.03 0.19 -0.80
C VAL A 395 1.74 1.27 -1.61
N VAL A 396 2.30 0.92 -2.76
CA VAL A 396 2.82 1.89 -3.73
C VAL A 396 1.96 1.81 -4.98
N ASP A 397 1.26 2.91 -5.30
CA ASP A 397 0.32 2.97 -6.42
C ASP A 397 0.58 4.16 -7.35
N PRO A 398 1.30 3.95 -8.47
CA PRO A 398 1.48 4.98 -9.49
C PRO A 398 0.28 5.14 -10.42
N PHE A 399 -0.73 4.25 -10.38
CA PHE A 399 -1.78 4.19 -11.39
C PHE A 399 -2.99 5.09 -11.06
N VAL A 400 -2.69 6.36 -10.85
CA VAL A 400 -3.66 7.39 -10.46
C VAL A 400 -3.94 8.37 -11.62
N PRO A 401 -5.17 8.94 -11.71
CA PRO A 401 -5.51 9.88 -12.76
C PRO A 401 -4.86 11.26 -12.53
N TYR A 402 -4.56 11.97 -13.63
CA TYR A 402 -4.10 13.35 -13.57
C TYR A 402 -5.29 14.30 -13.36
N VAL A 403 -5.21 15.14 -12.32
CA VAL A 403 -6.26 16.10 -12.00
C VAL A 403 -5.82 17.48 -12.44
N THR A 404 -6.57 18.12 -13.35
CA THR A 404 -6.26 19.44 -13.89
C THR A 404 -7.34 20.44 -13.54
N ARG A 405 -6.93 21.69 -13.28
CA ARG A 405 -7.86 22.83 -13.10
C ARG A 405 -8.25 23.48 -14.43
N GLU A 406 -7.58 23.12 -15.52
CA GLU A 406 -7.83 23.69 -16.85
C GLU A 406 -9.03 23.01 -17.54
N PRO A 407 -10.12 23.74 -17.84
CA PRO A 407 -11.26 23.18 -18.54
C PRO A 407 -10.88 22.65 -19.94
N GLY A 408 -11.44 21.49 -20.32
CA GLY A 408 -11.22 20.86 -21.63
C GLY A 408 -9.81 20.30 -21.86
N PHE A 409 -8.96 20.20 -20.83
CA PHE A 409 -7.60 19.69 -20.98
C PHE A 409 -7.55 18.26 -21.56
N ALA A 410 -8.39 17.36 -21.04
CA ALA A 410 -8.44 15.97 -21.49
C ALA A 410 -9.05 15.86 -22.89
N ASP A 411 -10.12 16.61 -23.15
CA ASP A 411 -10.79 16.72 -24.46
C ASP A 411 -9.79 17.07 -25.59
N ARG A 412 -8.94 18.07 -25.34
CA ARG A 412 -7.89 18.51 -26.30
C ARG A 412 -6.81 17.46 -26.61
N ARG A 413 -6.65 16.41 -25.80
CA ARG A 413 -5.62 15.37 -25.98
C ARG A 413 -6.09 14.13 -26.73
N GLY A 414 -7.37 14.09 -27.09
CA GLY A 414 -7.94 13.05 -27.95
C GLY A 414 -8.27 11.74 -27.24
N MET A 415 -8.86 10.82 -28.00
CA MET A 415 -9.52 9.62 -27.48
C MET A 415 -8.60 8.70 -26.65
N LEU A 416 -7.38 8.42 -27.11
CA LEU A 416 -6.46 7.50 -26.42
C LEU A 416 -6.03 8.01 -25.05
N TYR A 417 -5.82 9.34 -24.92
CA TYR A 417 -5.52 9.95 -23.63
C TYR A 417 -6.70 9.83 -22.68
N ASN A 418 -7.92 10.10 -23.16
CA ASN A 418 -9.13 9.98 -22.34
C ASN A 418 -9.35 8.53 -21.87
N ILE A 419 -9.17 7.53 -22.75
CA ILE A 419 -9.26 6.11 -22.35
C ILE A 419 -8.25 5.76 -21.24
N ASP A 420 -6.98 6.18 -21.36
CA ASP A 420 -5.98 5.96 -20.30
C ASP A 420 -6.40 6.62 -18.98
N GLN A 421 -6.89 7.87 -19.03
CA GLN A 421 -7.35 8.57 -17.84
C GLN A 421 -8.63 7.95 -17.24
N ASP A 422 -9.55 7.45 -18.05
CA ASP A 422 -10.77 6.77 -17.61
C ASP A 422 -10.42 5.46 -16.90
N VAL A 423 -9.51 4.66 -17.48
CA VAL A 423 -9.02 3.41 -16.86
C VAL A 423 -8.32 3.70 -15.53
N ARG A 424 -7.45 4.72 -15.46
CA ARG A 424 -6.84 5.15 -14.20
C ARG A 424 -7.88 5.60 -13.18
N THR A 425 -8.90 6.34 -13.61
CA THR A 425 -9.97 6.83 -12.73
C THR A 425 -10.80 5.69 -12.16
N ILE A 426 -11.23 4.74 -12.99
CA ILE A 426 -11.98 3.56 -12.55
C ILE A 426 -11.12 2.72 -11.60
N SER A 427 -9.84 2.51 -11.94
CA SER A 427 -8.93 1.71 -11.12
C SER A 427 -8.67 2.37 -9.75
N TYR A 428 -8.40 3.68 -9.72
CA TYR A 428 -8.13 4.43 -8.49
C TYR A 428 -9.38 4.55 -7.60
N THR A 429 -10.54 4.87 -8.16
CA THR A 429 -11.79 4.99 -7.39
C THR A 429 -12.22 3.65 -6.78
N ARG A 430 -12.03 2.54 -7.50
CA ARG A 430 -12.21 1.18 -6.97
C ARG A 430 -11.27 0.89 -5.79
N TYR A 431 -9.98 1.26 -5.91
CA TYR A 431 -9.01 1.11 -4.83
C TYR A 431 -9.41 1.92 -3.59
N GLU A 432 -9.72 3.20 -3.76
CA GLU A 432 -10.10 4.08 -2.65
C GLU A 432 -11.36 3.60 -1.91
N ALA A 433 -12.39 3.17 -2.65
CA ALA A 433 -13.61 2.62 -2.07
C ALA A 433 -13.33 1.32 -1.31
N ALA A 434 -12.56 0.40 -1.89
CA ALA A 434 -12.21 -0.87 -1.27
C ALA A 434 -11.35 -0.66 -0.01
N ARG A 435 -10.33 0.21 -0.09
CA ARG A 435 -9.46 0.58 1.05
C ARG A 435 -10.28 1.15 2.19
N SER A 436 -11.16 2.10 1.91
CA SER A 436 -12.04 2.73 2.90
C SER A 436 -12.98 1.75 3.57
N TRP A 437 -13.47 0.75 2.84
CA TRP A 437 -14.34 -0.28 3.40
C TRP A 437 -13.56 -1.29 4.25
N VAL A 438 -12.45 -1.83 3.73
CA VAL A 438 -11.65 -2.88 4.39
C VAL A 438 -10.99 -2.36 5.68
N LEU A 439 -10.39 -1.17 5.66
CA LEU A 439 -9.71 -0.63 6.85
C LEU A 439 -10.67 -0.31 8.00
N ARG A 440 -11.96 -0.08 7.71
CA ARG A 440 -13.00 0.03 8.75
C ARG A 440 -13.33 -1.31 9.40
N GLN A 441 -13.26 -2.41 8.64
CA GLN A 441 -13.47 -3.76 9.17
C GLN A 441 -12.23 -4.29 9.91
N HIS A 442 -11.06 -3.80 9.52
CA HIS A 442 -9.75 -4.19 10.05
C HIS A 442 -9.00 -3.01 10.67
N PRO A 443 -9.52 -2.40 11.77
CA PRO A 443 -8.90 -1.24 12.40
C PRO A 443 -7.52 -1.56 13.02
N GLU A 444 -7.23 -2.85 13.26
CA GLU A 444 -5.92 -3.30 13.72
C GLU A 444 -4.80 -3.09 12.69
N VAL A 445 -5.15 -2.93 11.40
CA VAL A 445 -4.23 -2.82 10.27
C VAL A 445 -3.81 -1.37 10.07
N SER A 446 -2.50 -1.13 10.18
CA SER A 446 -1.87 0.11 9.71
C SER A 446 -1.49 -0.04 8.24
N ALA A 447 -2.24 0.62 7.35
CA ALA A 447 -1.98 0.61 5.92
C ALA A 447 -1.55 2.00 5.44
N TYR A 448 -0.46 2.10 4.66
CA TYR A 448 0.09 3.34 4.13
C TYR A 448 0.23 3.31 2.62
N THR A 449 -0.25 4.34 1.92
CA THR A 449 -0.32 4.39 0.46
C THR A 449 0.53 5.54 -0.05
N PHE A 450 1.45 5.21 -0.96
CA PHE A 450 2.34 6.15 -1.62
C PHE A 450 1.93 6.29 -3.08
N VAL A 451 1.38 7.46 -3.41
CA VAL A 451 0.90 7.81 -4.74
C VAL A 451 1.67 9.02 -5.29
N PRO A 452 1.78 9.17 -6.62
CA PRO A 452 2.42 10.35 -7.20
C PRO A 452 1.69 11.64 -6.84
N GLY A 453 2.44 12.67 -6.46
CA GLY A 453 1.91 14.04 -6.37
C GLY A 453 1.43 14.54 -7.74
N ASN A 454 0.50 15.49 -7.78
CA ASN A 454 -0.21 15.84 -9.03
C ASN A 454 0.73 16.30 -10.18
N ARG A 455 1.86 16.95 -9.87
CA ARG A 455 2.91 17.30 -10.85
C ARG A 455 3.53 16.05 -11.49
N ALA A 456 3.82 15.03 -10.68
CA ALA A 456 4.30 13.74 -11.15
C ALA A 456 3.21 12.98 -11.94
N ARG A 457 1.94 13.04 -11.51
CA ARG A 457 0.81 12.47 -12.28
C ARG A 457 0.74 13.03 -13.69
N ARG A 458 0.99 14.34 -13.86
CA ARG A 458 1.08 14.96 -15.20
C ARG A 458 2.16 14.26 -16.04
N LEU A 459 3.37 14.12 -15.51
CA LEU A 459 4.49 13.46 -16.19
C LEU A 459 4.17 12.01 -16.57
N LEU A 460 3.56 11.25 -15.65
CA LEU A 460 3.15 9.86 -15.86
C LEU A 460 2.01 9.72 -16.89
N SER A 461 1.17 10.76 -17.06
CA SER A 461 0.01 10.76 -17.96
C SER A 461 0.34 11.06 -19.43
N VAL A 462 1.52 11.58 -19.77
CA VAL A 462 1.81 12.01 -21.16
C VAL A 462 2.09 10.81 -22.07
N ASN A 463 2.88 9.84 -21.61
CA ASN A 463 3.12 8.59 -22.31
C ASN A 463 3.59 7.50 -21.33
N PRO A 464 2.75 6.49 -21.01
CA PRO A 464 3.11 5.44 -20.06
C PRO A 464 4.25 4.51 -20.55
N MET A 465 4.64 4.63 -21.82
CA MET A 465 5.71 3.85 -22.46
C MET A 465 6.96 4.68 -22.77
N ASP A 466 7.05 5.96 -22.38
CA ASP A 466 8.27 6.76 -22.57
C ASP A 466 9.32 6.46 -21.50
N HIS A 467 10.54 6.18 -21.95
CA HIS A 467 11.65 5.70 -21.13
C HIS A 467 12.65 6.82 -20.77
N ARG A 468 12.46 8.05 -21.29
CA ARG A 468 13.54 9.04 -21.37
C ARG A 468 13.69 10.03 -20.21
N PRO A 469 12.71 10.22 -19.31
CA PRO A 469 12.98 10.97 -18.09
C PRO A 469 12.86 10.07 -16.86
N PHE A 470 13.42 8.84 -16.87
CA PHE A 470 13.32 7.93 -15.70
C PHE A 470 13.95 8.55 -14.44
N LEU A 471 15.05 9.31 -14.58
CA LEU A 471 15.67 10.05 -13.48
C LEU A 471 14.74 11.16 -12.92
N GLU A 472 13.96 11.81 -13.77
CA GLU A 472 12.96 12.79 -13.34
C GLU A 472 11.75 12.15 -12.65
N ILE A 473 11.33 10.98 -13.14
CA ILE A 473 10.28 10.20 -12.49
C ILE A 473 10.78 9.72 -11.13
N TRP A 474 12.01 9.22 -11.03
CA TRP A 474 12.64 8.87 -9.75
C TRP A 474 12.72 10.08 -8.81
N ARG A 475 13.17 11.23 -9.30
CA ARG A 475 13.23 12.48 -8.52
C ARG A 475 11.84 12.85 -7.97
N GLY A 476 10.83 12.89 -8.84
CA GLY A 476 9.46 13.21 -8.45
C GLY A 476 8.88 12.21 -7.45
N ALA A 477 9.15 10.91 -7.64
CA ALA A 477 8.71 9.86 -6.74
C ALA A 477 9.39 9.95 -5.36
N TYR A 478 10.71 10.15 -5.35
CA TYR A 478 11.48 10.29 -4.11
C TYR A 478 11.02 11.50 -3.29
N LEU A 479 10.95 12.69 -3.92
CA LEU A 479 10.54 13.93 -3.26
C LEU A 479 9.10 13.88 -2.74
N SER A 480 8.16 13.34 -3.54
CA SER A 480 6.77 13.21 -3.08
C SER A 480 6.61 12.17 -1.96
N THR A 481 7.41 11.10 -1.98
CA THR A 481 7.44 10.11 -0.90
C THR A 481 8.07 10.69 0.36
N ALA A 482 9.14 11.47 0.25
CA ALA A 482 9.77 12.14 1.38
C ALA A 482 8.81 13.12 2.06
N ALA A 483 8.14 13.98 1.28
CA ALA A 483 7.14 14.90 1.79
C ALA A 483 5.96 14.17 2.47
N ARG A 484 5.56 13.01 1.93
CA ARG A 484 4.57 12.15 2.58
C ARG A 484 5.08 11.65 3.92
N LEU A 485 6.28 11.07 3.96
CA LEU A 485 6.88 10.50 5.18
C LEU A 485 7.04 11.55 6.28
N GLU A 486 7.43 12.78 5.94
CA GLU A 486 7.47 13.91 6.89
C GLU A 486 6.08 14.23 7.44
N ALA A 487 5.06 14.27 6.58
CA ALA A 487 3.69 14.56 7.01
C ALA A 487 3.11 13.50 7.96
N ILE A 488 3.55 12.24 7.85
CA ILE A 488 3.03 11.12 8.66
C ILE A 488 4.05 10.58 9.67
N GLU A 489 5.18 11.27 9.89
CA GLU A 489 6.37 10.76 10.58
C GLU A 489 6.05 10.09 11.92
N HIS A 490 5.38 10.81 12.82
CA HIS A 490 5.10 10.31 14.17
C HIS A 490 4.27 9.02 14.13
N ARG A 491 3.27 8.95 13.25
CA ARG A 491 2.39 7.78 13.13
C ARG A 491 3.14 6.61 12.52
N PHE A 492 3.80 6.85 11.39
CA PHE A 492 4.52 5.86 10.62
C PHE A 492 5.66 5.24 11.44
N ALA A 493 6.47 6.06 12.10
CA ALA A 493 7.54 5.61 12.99
C ALA A 493 7.00 4.75 14.14
N GLY A 494 5.87 5.13 14.73
CA GLY A 494 5.25 4.37 15.82
C GLY A 494 4.74 3.00 15.40
N ASP A 495 4.07 2.93 14.23
CA ASP A 495 3.56 1.66 13.68
C ASP A 495 4.71 0.76 13.19
N LEU A 496 5.75 1.32 12.54
CA LEU A 496 6.98 0.60 12.20
C LEU A 496 7.66 0.01 13.44
N ARG A 497 7.83 0.81 14.49
CA ARG A 497 8.42 0.37 15.77
C ARG A 497 7.58 -0.71 16.43
N ALA A 498 6.25 -0.63 16.37
CA ALA A 498 5.37 -1.69 16.87
C ALA A 498 5.65 -3.04 16.18
N HIS A 499 6.08 -2.98 14.92
CA HIS A 499 6.51 -4.11 14.07
C HIS A 499 8.03 -4.40 14.11
N GLY A 500 8.78 -3.78 15.02
CA GLY A 500 10.22 -4.01 15.18
C GLY A 500 11.08 -3.41 14.06
N LEU A 501 10.55 -2.47 13.28
CA LEU A 501 11.27 -1.77 12.22
C LEU A 501 11.82 -0.42 12.72
N GLY A 502 13.02 -0.09 12.25
CA GLY A 502 13.61 1.23 12.42
C GLY A 502 13.00 2.24 11.44
N PHE A 503 13.12 3.52 11.78
CA PHE A 503 12.71 4.63 10.93
C PHE A 503 13.60 5.84 11.20
N ASP A 504 14.23 6.39 10.18
CA ASP A 504 15.10 7.57 10.25
C ASP A 504 14.98 8.40 8.97
N LEU A 505 14.58 9.66 9.10
CA LEU A 505 14.47 10.60 7.98
C LEU A 505 15.77 11.36 7.69
N ALA A 506 16.80 11.26 8.52
CA ALA A 506 18.08 11.92 8.26
C ALA A 506 18.69 11.57 6.88
N PRO A 507 18.80 10.28 6.47
CA PRO A 507 19.29 9.95 5.13
C PRO A 507 18.38 10.47 4.02
N VAL A 508 17.06 10.45 4.23
CA VAL A 508 16.07 10.95 3.26
C VAL A 508 16.24 12.45 3.03
N ARG A 509 16.35 13.24 4.11
CA ARG A 509 16.52 14.71 4.04
C ARG A 509 17.80 15.08 3.29
N ALA A 510 18.90 14.35 3.51
CA ALA A 510 20.14 14.57 2.78
C ALA A 510 20.01 14.33 1.26
N VAL A 511 19.22 13.35 0.84
CA VAL A 511 18.94 13.07 -0.58
C VAL A 511 17.96 14.11 -1.14
N VAL A 512 16.96 14.54 -0.38
CA VAL A 512 16.02 15.61 -0.77
C VAL A 512 16.78 16.89 -1.09
N GLU A 513 17.62 17.38 -0.17
CA GLU A 513 18.43 18.60 -0.36
C GLU A 513 19.26 18.52 -1.65
N ARG A 514 19.86 17.36 -1.93
CA ARG A 514 20.64 17.13 -3.14
C ARG A 514 19.79 17.15 -4.41
N LEU A 515 18.67 16.43 -4.41
CA LEU A 515 17.78 16.35 -5.57
C LEU A 515 17.13 17.71 -5.91
N GLU A 516 16.86 18.54 -4.90
CA GLU A 516 16.34 19.89 -5.08
C GLU A 516 17.40 20.87 -5.59
N ALA A 517 18.65 20.73 -5.15
CA ALA A 517 19.77 21.55 -5.62
C ALA A 517 20.24 21.19 -7.04
N THR A 518 19.87 20.02 -7.55
CA THR A 518 20.37 19.49 -8.82
C THR A 518 19.44 19.84 -9.99
N GLU A 519 19.97 20.53 -11.00
CA GLU A 519 19.21 20.86 -12.22
C GLU A 519 18.85 19.62 -13.04
N THR A 520 19.85 18.77 -13.32
CA THR A 520 19.70 17.50 -14.07
C THR A 520 20.14 16.33 -13.20
N PRO A 521 19.20 15.49 -12.72
CA PRO A 521 19.51 14.41 -11.80
C PRO A 521 20.39 13.32 -12.44
N SER A 522 21.26 12.73 -11.64
CA SER A 522 22.03 11.53 -11.93
C SER A 522 21.69 10.43 -10.91
N LEU A 523 22.08 9.17 -11.16
CA LEU A 523 21.85 8.10 -10.18
C LEU A 523 22.54 8.38 -8.84
N ALA A 524 23.71 9.03 -8.86
CA ALA A 524 24.47 9.36 -7.65
C ALA A 524 23.69 10.31 -6.72
N ASP A 525 22.76 11.10 -7.26
CA ASP A 525 21.98 12.05 -6.48
C ASP A 525 20.94 11.39 -5.57
N PHE A 526 20.64 10.10 -5.80
CA PHE A 526 19.75 9.29 -4.97
C PHE A 526 20.48 8.61 -3.80
N PHE A 527 21.74 8.94 -3.56
CA PHE A 527 22.54 8.42 -2.46
C PHE A 527 22.96 9.57 -1.54
N PRO A 528 22.87 9.44 -0.20
CA PRO A 528 23.18 10.53 0.73
C PRO A 528 24.58 11.13 0.53
N ASN A 529 25.57 10.27 0.22
CA ASN A 529 26.97 10.64 0.01
C ASN A 529 27.31 11.06 -1.44
N GLY A 530 26.33 11.11 -2.36
CA GLY A 530 26.57 11.40 -3.77
C GLY A 530 27.39 10.32 -4.48
N ARG A 531 27.45 9.10 -3.96
CA ARG A 531 28.18 7.97 -4.54
C ARG A 531 27.26 6.76 -4.64
N VAL A 532 27.17 6.22 -5.85
CA VAL A 532 26.40 5.00 -6.11
C VAL A 532 27.01 3.84 -5.33
N THR A 533 26.38 3.51 -4.20
CA THR A 533 26.82 2.47 -3.27
C THR A 533 25.63 1.58 -2.95
N PRO A 534 25.24 0.69 -3.89
CA PRO A 534 24.06 -0.13 -3.72
C PRO A 534 24.14 -0.99 -2.46
N LYS A 535 23.05 -0.98 -1.68
CA LYS A 535 22.87 -1.90 -0.56
C LYS A 535 23.05 -3.34 -1.02
N ARG A 536 23.74 -4.15 -0.21
CA ARG A 536 23.95 -5.58 -0.46
C ARG A 536 23.22 -6.40 0.58
N THR A 537 22.28 -7.20 0.10
CA THR A 537 21.57 -8.21 0.90
C THR A 537 21.85 -9.60 0.33
N PRO A 538 22.00 -10.63 1.17
CA PRO A 538 22.18 -12.00 0.69
C PRO A 538 21.00 -12.42 -0.20
N PHE A 539 21.28 -13.19 -1.25
CA PHE A 539 20.18 -13.77 -2.01
C PHE A 539 19.43 -14.82 -1.18
N CYS A 540 18.16 -15.04 -1.52
CA CYS A 540 17.24 -15.86 -0.75
C CYS A 540 17.68 -17.32 -0.49
N LEU A 541 18.53 -17.89 -1.36
CA LEU A 541 19.08 -19.24 -1.21
C LEU A 541 20.57 -19.28 -0.86
N GLU A 542 21.20 -18.13 -0.65
CA GLU A 542 22.56 -18.11 -0.12
C GLU A 542 22.55 -18.56 1.33
N ALA A 543 23.53 -19.41 1.70
CA ALA A 543 23.68 -19.86 3.08
C ALA A 543 23.94 -18.63 3.98
N THR A 544 22.94 -18.25 4.76
CA THR A 544 23.10 -17.22 5.79
C THR A 544 23.96 -17.81 6.90
N SER A 545 25.14 -17.22 7.14
CA SER A 545 26.03 -17.59 8.25
C SER A 545 25.48 -17.20 9.63
N ALA A 546 24.25 -16.70 9.70
CA ALA A 546 23.57 -16.33 10.93
C ALA A 546 22.49 -17.36 11.28
N PRO A 547 22.48 -17.93 12.50
CA PRO A 547 21.42 -18.84 12.92
C PRO A 547 20.09 -18.08 12.95
N PRO A 548 18.97 -18.71 12.59
CA PRO A 548 17.66 -18.09 12.71
C PRO A 548 17.41 -17.79 14.19
N GLY A 549 17.40 -16.51 14.55
CA GLY A 549 16.83 -16.05 15.81
C GLY A 549 15.38 -16.52 15.84
N ARG A 550 15.10 -17.49 16.73
CA ARG A 550 13.72 -17.94 16.97
C ARG A 550 12.87 -16.74 17.44
N PRO A 551 11.58 -16.72 17.05
CA PRO A 551 10.68 -15.60 17.30
C PRO A 551 10.52 -15.24 18.78
#